data_AF-A0AAD7QRC5-F1
#
_entry.id   AF-A0AAD7QRC5-F1
#
_cell.length_a   1.000
_cell.length_b   1.000
_cell.length_c   1.000
_cell.angle_alpha   90.00
_cell.angle_beta   90.00
_cell.angle_gamma   90.00
#
_symmetry.space_group_name_H-M   'P 1'
#
loop_
_entity.id
_entity.type
_entity.pdbx_description
1 polymer ?
#
loop_
_entity_poly.entity_id
_entity_poly.type
_entity_poly.pdbx_seq_one_letter_code
_entity_poly.pdbx_strand_id
1 'polypeptide(L)'
;MVSLPESLHDRACDQCWIRKIKCNRSLRCRTCSRLCLDCSYVRPRKKKGPSGNRIGLIRQLPENVVNFARLPRAESVKSPSSLMLSPSPLLSCLSPSNVDMSLVGAEITTPASEIVFPSELFDSLCTDFTASSLLVGYDDDLAQYVPTSINVDIQTMNSLIESYICHMSKYYPLVDTASLSVRLRAGVHTHNFEFGALVLSICAYVLLQPVFKRDDALQDKPAVRERTKLAETLMDKAIAMRNMNPAFTERPSVDNILTSFFLCACFINRQLPHAAWSRLCEAVTLAEIMEVQSLEDNIVTVNEREQRATLYRILAVTEPAFAVQYRYALSGNLLSRIDKSKFYGLDPGPLGAMCGLTTLVSLYSVVSTDMLDCWNNQCGANSAAGCPMITTERVLDMHQFMSDVYDGASTPTGDNLFTDAQRADIMISRLWLHNRLWNVCHAHGLVNERNDIEGCRESRLSYPFDIARQTIEISKSFTIECIEVHGFSIVGKLYDIASSVVMVLSCYPSWGKTRIEESQLVPSDTEVLNQYISLLATFGGGQHPYLAPFMTAITGLPPMFF
;
A
#
# COMPACT_ATOMS: atom_id res chain seq x y z
N MET A 1 38.02 -40.81 -8.97
CA MET A 1 38.50 -41.11 -7.60
C MET A 1 39.05 -39.79 -7.06
N VAL A 2 38.42 -39.11 -6.10
CA VAL A 2 38.32 -39.46 -4.67
C VAL A 2 36.97 -39.01 -4.11
N SER A 3 36.30 -39.93 -3.41
CA SER A 3 35.04 -39.73 -2.69
C SER A 3 35.18 -38.69 -1.56
N LEU A 4 34.24 -37.74 -1.48
CA LEU A 4 34.08 -36.85 -0.33
C LEU A 4 33.67 -37.68 0.90
N PRO A 5 34.19 -37.39 2.11
CA PRO A 5 33.97 -38.23 3.28
C PRO A 5 32.51 -38.17 3.71
N GLU A 6 31.88 -39.35 3.78
CA GLU A 6 30.56 -39.57 4.34
C GLU A 6 30.48 -38.99 5.76
N SER A 7 29.40 -38.26 6.04
CA SER A 7 29.12 -37.79 7.39
C SER A 7 28.87 -39.00 8.30
N LEU A 8 29.81 -39.28 9.21
CA LEU A 8 29.68 -40.39 10.17
C LEU A 8 28.70 -40.11 11.31
N HIS A 9 28.37 -38.82 11.54
CA HIS A 9 27.48 -38.41 12.63
C HIS A 9 26.31 -37.57 12.09
N ASP A 10 25.13 -37.78 12.67
CA ASP A 10 23.89 -37.09 12.30
C ASP A 10 23.78 -35.65 12.86
N ARG A 11 24.73 -35.25 13.70
CA ARG A 11 24.77 -33.95 14.37
C ARG A 11 26.16 -33.33 14.38
N ALA A 12 26.22 -32.02 14.64
CA ALA A 12 27.49 -31.34 14.90
C ALA A 12 28.12 -31.84 16.22
N CYS A 13 29.45 -31.87 16.28
CA CYS A 13 30.19 -32.18 17.50
C CYS A 13 29.94 -31.12 18.59
N ASP A 14 30.29 -31.45 19.82
CA ASP A 14 29.98 -30.63 21.00
C ASP A 14 30.68 -29.27 20.95
N GLN A 15 31.95 -29.22 20.54
CA GLN A 15 32.69 -27.96 20.44
C GLN A 15 32.15 -27.04 19.34
N CYS A 16 31.78 -27.58 18.18
CA CYS A 16 31.20 -26.78 17.09
C CYS A 16 29.79 -26.31 17.43
N TRP A 17 29.02 -27.11 18.18
CA TRP A 17 27.69 -26.73 18.63
C TRP A 17 27.73 -25.62 19.68
N ILE A 18 28.60 -25.73 20.70
CA ILE A 18 28.78 -24.69 21.74
C ILE A 18 29.20 -23.37 21.10
N ARG A 19 30.16 -23.43 20.15
CA ARG A 19 30.68 -22.24 19.46
C ARG A 19 29.81 -21.75 18.30
N LYS A 20 28.72 -22.44 17.97
CA LYS A 20 27.82 -22.13 16.84
C LYS A 20 28.55 -21.99 15.50
N ILE A 21 29.54 -22.86 15.24
CA ILE A 21 30.31 -22.89 13.98
C ILE A 21 30.04 -24.15 13.16
N LYS A 22 30.29 -24.10 11.85
CA LYS A 22 29.99 -25.21 10.92
C LYS A 22 30.85 -26.45 11.24
N CYS A 23 30.19 -27.61 11.33
CA CYS A 23 30.81 -28.91 11.60
C CYS A 23 30.60 -29.85 10.40
N ASN A 24 31.68 -30.50 9.95
CA ASN A 24 31.62 -31.48 8.86
C ASN A 24 31.32 -32.92 9.32
N ARG A 25 31.06 -33.13 10.62
CA ARG A 25 30.53 -34.38 11.20
C ARG A 25 31.35 -35.67 10.96
N SER A 26 32.64 -35.51 10.65
CA SER A 26 33.60 -36.62 10.61
C SER A 26 34.00 -37.06 12.03
N LEU A 27 34.63 -38.23 12.15
CA LEU A 27 35.10 -38.82 13.42
C LEU A 27 35.87 -37.79 14.27
N ARG A 28 36.82 -37.09 13.66
CA ARG A 28 37.36 -35.80 14.14
C ARG A 28 37.02 -34.73 13.12
N CYS A 29 36.25 -33.71 13.51
CA CYS A 29 35.77 -32.70 12.56
C CYS A 29 36.91 -31.75 12.14
N ARG A 30 36.92 -31.29 10.88
CA ARG A 30 37.97 -30.42 10.32
C ARG A 30 38.13 -29.13 11.12
N THR A 31 37.01 -28.58 11.59
CA THR A 31 36.98 -27.36 12.40
C THR A 31 37.68 -27.57 13.75
N CYS A 32 37.41 -28.68 14.45
CA CYS A 32 38.09 -29.03 15.70
C CYS A 32 39.55 -29.41 15.46
N SER A 33 39.88 -30.05 14.33
CA SER A 33 41.27 -30.38 13.98
C SER A 33 42.10 -29.13 13.75
N ARG A 34 41.57 -28.12 13.04
CA ARG A 34 42.27 -26.85 12.77
C ARG A 34 42.43 -25.98 14.02
N LEU A 35 41.43 -25.99 14.89
CA LEU A 35 41.42 -25.18 16.11
C LEU A 35 42.03 -25.93 17.31
N CYS A 36 42.61 -27.11 17.10
CA CYS A 36 43.15 -27.98 18.15
C CYS A 36 42.18 -28.21 19.33
N LEU A 37 40.89 -28.37 19.01
CA LEU A 37 39.84 -28.61 20.00
C LEU A 37 39.56 -30.10 20.16
N ASP A 38 39.20 -30.50 21.38
CA ASP A 38 38.81 -31.87 21.67
C ASP A 38 37.41 -32.18 21.11
N CYS A 39 37.37 -32.98 20.05
CA CYS A 39 36.18 -33.21 19.24
C CYS A 39 35.38 -34.39 19.81
N SER A 40 34.27 -34.10 20.47
CA SER A 40 33.40 -35.11 21.08
C SER A 40 31.95 -35.00 20.61
N TYR A 41 31.20 -36.10 20.72
CA TYR A 41 29.78 -36.21 20.39
C TYR A 41 28.97 -36.81 21.55
N VAL A 42 29.38 -36.52 22.79
CA VAL A 42 28.86 -37.18 24.00
C VAL A 42 27.62 -36.46 24.54
N ARG A 43 27.31 -35.24 24.08
CA ARG A 43 26.16 -34.47 24.58
C ARG A 43 24.84 -35.27 24.56
N PRO A 44 24.13 -35.41 25.70
CA PRO A 44 22.84 -36.09 25.76
C PRO A 44 21.82 -35.43 24.83
N ARG A 45 21.00 -36.23 24.15
CA ARG A 45 19.90 -35.72 23.32
C ARG A 45 18.82 -35.15 24.24
N LYS A 46 18.50 -33.86 24.12
CA LYS A 46 17.27 -33.31 24.72
C LYS A 46 16.07 -33.99 24.04
N LYS A 47 15.12 -34.52 24.82
CA LYS A 47 13.87 -35.08 24.28
C LYS A 47 13.17 -33.99 23.47
N LYS A 48 12.80 -34.29 22.22
CA LYS A 48 11.92 -33.42 21.43
C LYS A 48 10.58 -33.36 22.17
N GLY A 49 10.09 -32.16 22.46
CA GLY A 49 8.68 -31.99 22.84
C GLY A 49 7.75 -32.45 21.70
N PRO A 50 6.46 -32.69 21.97
CA PRO A 50 5.51 -33.12 20.95
C PRO A 50 5.56 -32.18 19.74
N SER A 51 5.56 -32.75 18.54
CA SER A 51 5.71 -31.97 17.30
C SER A 51 4.49 -31.08 17.10
N GLY A 52 4.63 -29.79 17.43
CA GLY A 52 3.65 -28.80 17.03
C GLY A 52 3.64 -28.68 15.50
N ASN A 53 2.46 -28.78 14.90
CA ASN A 53 2.17 -28.56 13.47
C ASN A 53 2.53 -27.15 12.95
N ARG A 54 3.29 -26.36 13.71
CA ARG A 54 3.59 -24.95 13.46
C ARG A 54 4.58 -24.73 12.30
N ILE A 55 5.41 -25.72 11.97
CA ILE A 55 6.46 -25.58 10.93
C ILE A 55 5.91 -25.83 9.51
N GLY A 56 4.83 -26.61 9.38
CA GLY A 56 4.14 -26.79 8.09
C GLY A 56 3.47 -25.50 7.61
N LEU A 57 2.87 -24.73 8.53
CA LEU A 57 2.16 -23.48 8.21
C LEU A 57 3.10 -22.32 7.86
N ILE A 58 4.32 -22.27 8.42
CA ILE A 58 5.28 -21.17 8.14
C ILE A 58 5.81 -21.24 6.70
N ARG A 59 5.82 -22.42 6.08
CA ARG A 59 6.25 -22.60 4.68
C ARG A 59 5.17 -22.26 3.64
N GLN A 60 3.95 -21.95 4.09
CA GLN A 60 2.81 -21.57 3.23
C GLN A 60 2.43 -20.08 3.35
N LEU A 61 3.17 -19.29 4.13
CA LEU A 61 2.97 -17.85 4.19
C LEU A 61 3.55 -17.18 2.93
N PRO A 62 2.79 -16.32 2.23
CA PRO A 62 3.33 -15.44 1.20
C PRO A 62 4.44 -14.55 1.80
N GLU A 63 5.52 -14.32 1.05
CA GLU A 63 6.70 -13.53 1.48
C GLU A 63 6.35 -12.14 2.03
N ASN A 64 5.18 -11.59 1.64
CA ASN A 64 4.66 -10.30 2.08
C ASN A 64 4.33 -10.21 3.59
N VAL A 65 4.14 -11.35 4.28
CA VAL A 65 3.86 -11.39 5.73
C VAL A 65 5.16 -11.39 6.56
N VAL A 66 6.28 -11.85 5.99
CA VAL A 66 7.56 -11.99 6.70
C VAL A 66 8.26 -10.62 6.89
N ASN A 67 7.99 -9.65 6.03
CA ASN A 67 8.60 -8.31 6.11
C ASN A 67 8.13 -7.47 7.30
N PHE A 68 6.98 -7.78 7.92
CA PHE A 68 6.51 -7.10 9.13
C PHE A 68 7.22 -7.56 10.41
N ALA A 69 7.97 -8.67 10.39
CA ALA A 69 8.54 -9.29 11.59
C ALA A 69 10.03 -8.97 11.84
N ARG A 70 10.70 -8.16 11.00
CA ARG A 70 12.08 -7.73 11.28
C ARG A 70 12.10 -6.45 12.11
N LEU A 71 12.11 -6.62 13.43
CA LEU A 71 12.47 -5.57 14.39
C LEU A 71 14.01 -5.47 14.52
N PRO A 72 14.58 -4.27 14.70
CA PRO A 72 15.93 -4.11 15.22
C PRO A 72 15.97 -4.49 16.70
N ARG A 73 16.99 -5.27 17.07
CA ARG A 73 17.24 -5.72 18.44
C ARG A 73 17.87 -4.57 19.23
N ALA A 74 17.16 -4.05 20.24
CA ALA A 74 17.73 -3.09 21.18
C ALA A 74 18.90 -3.74 21.95
N GLU A 75 20.12 -3.25 21.75
CA GLU A 75 21.26 -3.56 22.61
C GLU A 75 21.30 -2.60 23.80
N SER A 76 21.46 -3.18 24.99
CA SER A 76 21.51 -2.46 26.26
C SER A 76 22.72 -1.53 26.33
N VAL A 77 22.46 -0.24 26.56
CA VAL A 77 23.45 0.78 26.88
C VAL A 77 24.15 0.43 28.21
N LYS A 78 25.49 0.41 28.20
CA LYS A 78 26.33 0.59 29.39
C LYS A 78 27.18 1.84 29.18
N SER A 79 27.12 2.77 30.12
CA SER A 79 27.94 3.98 30.19
C SER A 79 29.04 3.82 31.28
N PRO A 80 29.96 4.79 31.50
CA PRO A 80 31.26 4.85 30.83
C PRO A 80 32.46 4.93 31.81
N SER A 81 33.69 4.75 31.32
CA SER A 81 34.92 5.21 32.02
C SER A 81 36.09 5.46 31.06
N SER A 82 36.40 6.74 30.91
CA SER A 82 37.69 7.45 30.75
C SER A 82 38.97 6.70 30.33
N LEU A 83 39.67 7.17 29.28
CA LEU A 83 40.88 8.03 29.36
C LEU A 83 41.61 8.19 28.01
N MET A 84 42.25 9.35 27.90
CA MET A 84 43.00 9.95 26.78
C MET A 84 44.25 9.17 26.33
N LEU A 85 44.65 9.33 25.05
CA LEU A 85 45.94 9.91 24.59
C LEU A 85 46.26 9.54 23.11
N SER A 86 46.59 10.55 22.32
CA SER A 86 47.39 10.52 21.07
C SER A 86 48.88 10.26 21.41
N PRO A 87 49.86 10.14 20.47
CA PRO A 87 49.90 10.56 19.05
C PRO A 87 50.56 9.57 18.03
N SER A 88 50.40 9.89 16.73
CA SER A 88 51.13 9.37 15.54
C SER A 88 52.64 9.80 15.55
N PRO A 89 53.56 9.55 14.55
CA PRO A 89 53.37 9.21 13.11
C PRO A 89 54.48 8.35 12.39
N LEU A 90 54.45 8.35 11.03
CA LEU A 90 55.52 8.06 10.02
C LEU A 90 55.69 6.56 9.58
N LEU A 91 56.00 6.16 8.33
CA LEU A 91 56.44 6.80 7.08
C LEU A 91 56.23 5.84 5.86
N SER A 92 55.68 6.37 4.77
CA SER A 92 56.01 6.26 3.32
C SER A 92 56.74 5.07 2.66
N CYS A 93 56.39 4.83 1.37
CA CYS A 93 57.24 4.52 0.19
C CYS A 93 56.39 4.85 -1.07
N LEU A 94 56.82 5.32 -2.24
CA LEU A 94 57.93 6.12 -2.79
C LEU A 94 57.55 6.35 -4.28
N SER A 95 57.88 7.53 -4.82
CA SER A 95 57.70 8.05 -6.21
C SER A 95 58.64 7.36 -7.25
N PRO A 96 58.95 7.83 -8.49
CA PRO A 96 58.91 9.18 -9.12
C PRO A 96 58.33 9.19 -10.58
N SER A 97 58.26 10.25 -11.39
CA SER A 97 59.17 11.38 -11.66
C SER A 97 58.53 12.51 -12.49
N ASN A 98 59.08 13.71 -12.32
CA ASN A 98 58.89 15.03 -12.97
C ASN A 98 58.81 15.04 -14.51
N VAL A 99 58.13 16.05 -15.10
CA VAL A 99 58.78 17.23 -15.75
C VAL A 99 57.84 18.46 -15.70
N ASP A 100 58.42 19.60 -15.35
CA ASP A 100 57.93 20.99 -15.33
C ASP A 100 57.42 21.53 -16.69
N MET A 101 56.54 22.56 -16.67
CA MET A 101 56.96 23.96 -16.90
C MET A 101 55.78 24.93 -17.13
N SER A 102 55.52 25.77 -16.12
CA SER A 102 55.22 27.23 -16.19
C SER A 102 53.86 27.71 -16.77
N LEU A 103 53.28 28.87 -16.40
CA LEU A 103 53.69 30.02 -15.60
C LEU A 103 52.44 30.92 -15.36
N VAL A 104 52.45 31.61 -14.21
CA VAL A 104 51.72 32.83 -13.79
C VAL A 104 50.21 32.77 -13.51
N GLY A 105 49.87 33.13 -12.28
CA GLY A 105 48.50 33.28 -11.79
C GLY A 105 48.01 34.73 -11.71
N ALA A 106 46.81 34.86 -11.17
CA ALA A 106 46.31 36.06 -10.50
C ALA A 106 45.19 35.64 -9.54
N GLU A 107 45.17 36.30 -8.41
CA GLU A 107 44.44 36.00 -7.20
C GLU A 107 43.17 36.88 -7.10
N ILE A 108 42.16 36.38 -6.37
CA ILE A 108 41.16 37.11 -5.54
C ILE A 108 39.78 37.48 -6.14
N THR A 109 38.77 37.11 -5.33
CA THR A 109 37.38 37.60 -5.12
C THR A 109 36.17 37.02 -5.88
N THR A 110 35.32 36.33 -5.10
CA THR A 110 33.91 35.90 -5.24
C THR A 110 32.92 37.07 -5.50
N PRO A 111 31.61 36.91 -5.90
CA PRO A 111 30.66 35.82 -5.55
C PRO A 111 29.57 35.39 -6.60
N ALA A 112 28.80 34.36 -6.21
CA ALA A 112 27.54 33.78 -6.73
C ALA A 112 26.91 34.27 -8.07
N SER A 113 26.79 33.35 -9.05
CA SER A 113 25.65 33.26 -10.01
C SER A 113 25.67 31.95 -10.82
N GLU A 114 24.47 31.42 -11.05
CA GLU A 114 23.96 30.64 -12.19
C GLU A 114 24.93 29.83 -13.07
N ILE A 115 24.84 28.49 -13.00
CA ILE A 115 25.32 27.62 -14.08
C ILE A 115 24.13 27.27 -14.98
N VAL A 116 24.03 27.99 -16.08
CA VAL A 116 23.21 27.64 -17.25
C VAL A 116 23.94 26.53 -18.01
N PHE A 117 23.28 25.38 -18.20
CA PHE A 117 23.78 24.34 -19.09
C PHE A 117 23.43 24.69 -20.56
N PRO A 118 24.35 24.58 -21.53
CA PRO A 118 24.05 24.89 -22.92
C PRO A 118 23.12 23.85 -23.55
N SER A 119 22.00 24.31 -24.13
CA SER A 119 20.96 23.51 -24.79
C SER A 119 21.46 22.68 -25.98
N GLU A 120 22.61 23.01 -26.56
CA GLU A 120 23.10 22.37 -27.79
C GLU A 120 23.75 20.99 -27.59
N LEU A 121 24.09 20.62 -26.34
CA LEU A 121 24.66 19.29 -26.04
C LEU A 121 23.58 18.19 -25.99
N PHE A 122 22.32 18.56 -25.76
CA PHE A 122 21.19 17.62 -25.70
C PHE A 122 20.67 17.26 -27.11
N ASP A 123 20.69 18.22 -28.04
CA ASP A 123 20.23 18.02 -29.41
C ASP A 123 21.16 17.13 -30.25
N SER A 124 22.45 17.07 -29.91
CA SER A 124 23.42 16.19 -30.59
C SER A 124 23.34 14.72 -30.14
N LEU A 125 22.67 14.42 -29.01
CA LEU A 125 22.49 13.05 -28.51
C LEU A 125 21.17 12.42 -28.95
N CYS A 126 20.24 13.22 -29.49
CA CYS A 126 18.89 12.77 -29.88
C CYS A 126 18.74 12.51 -31.39
N THR A 127 19.76 12.78 -32.21
CA THR A 127 19.71 12.62 -33.68
C THR A 127 20.11 11.22 -34.20
N ASP A 128 20.59 10.33 -33.34
CA ASP A 128 21.01 8.97 -33.74
C ASP A 128 19.99 7.84 -33.47
N PHE A 129 18.80 8.14 -32.94
CA PHE A 129 17.79 7.11 -32.65
C PHE A 129 16.79 6.83 -33.81
N THR A 130 16.89 7.53 -34.93
CA THR A 130 15.95 7.38 -36.06
C THR A 130 16.42 6.48 -37.20
N ALA A 131 17.47 5.67 -37.01
CA ALA A 131 17.96 4.76 -38.05
C ALA A 131 18.25 3.34 -37.54
N SER A 132 17.19 2.59 -37.20
CA SER A 132 17.17 1.12 -37.31
C SER A 132 15.73 0.60 -37.41
N SER A 133 15.07 0.97 -38.50
CA SER A 133 14.03 0.14 -39.09
C SER A 133 14.72 -0.92 -39.94
N LEU A 134 15.09 -2.06 -39.35
CA LEU A 134 15.44 -3.26 -40.09
C LEU A 134 14.63 -4.44 -39.57
N LEU A 135 13.86 -4.96 -40.52
CA LEU A 135 13.00 -6.13 -40.48
C LEU A 135 13.64 -7.30 -39.72
N VAL A 136 13.01 -7.73 -38.64
CA VAL A 136 13.18 -9.07 -38.09
C VAL A 136 11.88 -9.81 -38.32
N GLY A 137 11.85 -10.59 -39.39
CA GLY A 137 10.86 -11.65 -39.55
C GLY A 137 11.07 -12.68 -38.44
N TYR A 138 10.01 -12.98 -37.70
CA TYR A 138 9.96 -14.14 -36.85
C TYR A 138 8.69 -14.91 -37.19
N ASP A 139 8.91 -16.20 -37.44
CA ASP A 139 7.95 -17.18 -37.90
C ASP A 139 6.72 -17.31 -36.99
N ASP A 140 5.64 -17.61 -37.69
CA ASP A 140 4.33 -18.10 -37.29
C ASP A 140 4.45 -19.33 -36.36
N ASP A 141 4.10 -19.20 -35.06
CA ASP A 141 3.64 -20.31 -34.20
C ASP A 141 3.29 -19.85 -32.75
N LEU A 142 2.35 -18.90 -32.60
CA LEU A 142 1.76 -18.57 -31.28
C LEU A 142 0.23 -18.52 -31.29
N ALA A 143 -0.39 -19.19 -32.26
CA ALA A 143 -1.82 -19.41 -32.33
C ALA A 143 -2.26 -20.60 -31.45
N GLN A 144 -2.04 -20.55 -30.13
CA GLN A 144 -2.61 -21.57 -29.24
C GLN A 144 -2.71 -21.19 -27.76
N TYR A 145 -3.41 -20.10 -27.46
CA TYR A 145 -4.15 -19.95 -26.19
C TYR A 145 -5.31 -18.98 -26.43
N VAL A 146 -6.33 -19.43 -27.17
CA VAL A 146 -7.64 -18.75 -27.17
C VAL A 146 -8.41 -19.34 -25.98
N PRO A 147 -8.67 -18.58 -24.90
CA PRO A 147 -9.56 -19.06 -23.85
C PRO A 147 -10.93 -19.32 -24.46
N THR A 148 -11.49 -20.48 -24.15
CA THR A 148 -12.85 -20.90 -24.54
C THR A 148 -13.83 -19.75 -24.31
N SER A 149 -14.54 -19.37 -25.36
CA SER A 149 -15.45 -18.23 -25.39
C SER A 149 -16.64 -18.45 -24.46
N ILE A 150 -16.49 -18.10 -23.18
CA ILE A 150 -17.64 -17.73 -22.36
C ILE A 150 -18.14 -16.41 -22.95
N ASN A 151 -19.10 -16.49 -23.87
CA ASN A 151 -19.87 -15.33 -24.30
C ASN A 151 -20.76 -14.96 -23.12
N VAL A 152 -20.44 -13.85 -22.47
CA VAL A 152 -21.36 -13.24 -21.51
C VAL A 152 -22.50 -12.67 -22.32
N ASP A 153 -23.70 -13.20 -22.09
CA ASP A 153 -24.88 -12.73 -22.80
C ASP A 153 -25.15 -11.25 -22.47
N ILE A 154 -25.69 -10.53 -23.46
CA ILE A 154 -25.96 -9.09 -23.37
C ILE A 154 -26.88 -8.77 -22.19
N GLN A 155 -27.83 -9.66 -21.86
CA GLN A 155 -28.72 -9.46 -20.73
C GLN A 155 -27.98 -9.50 -19.39
N THR A 156 -27.00 -10.39 -19.26
CA THR A 156 -26.15 -10.47 -18.06
C THR A 156 -25.30 -9.21 -17.91
N MET A 157 -24.73 -8.72 -19.01
CA MET A 157 -23.95 -7.49 -19.03
C MET A 157 -24.80 -6.27 -18.61
N ASN A 158 -26.01 -6.13 -19.15
CA ASN A 158 -26.92 -5.05 -18.77
C ASN A 158 -27.25 -5.09 -17.27
N SER A 159 -27.58 -6.26 -16.72
CA SER A 159 -27.90 -6.41 -15.30
C SER A 159 -26.73 -6.03 -14.38
N LEU A 160 -25.50 -6.42 -14.74
CA LEU A 160 -24.30 -6.05 -13.98
C LEU A 160 -24.03 -4.54 -14.02
N ILE A 161 -24.22 -3.90 -15.19
CA ILE A 161 -24.06 -2.45 -15.32
C ILE A 161 -25.14 -1.70 -14.54
N GLU A 162 -26.40 -2.18 -14.55
CA GLU A 162 -27.47 -1.60 -13.74
C GLU A 162 -27.16 -1.69 -12.24
N SER A 163 -26.64 -2.84 -11.77
CA SER A 163 -26.20 -3.00 -10.38
C SER A 163 -25.07 -2.02 -10.02
N TYR A 164 -24.08 -1.82 -10.89
CA TYR A 164 -23.05 -0.78 -10.71
C TYR A 164 -23.67 0.62 -10.56
N ILE A 165 -24.62 0.98 -11.42
CA ILE A 165 -25.28 2.28 -11.38
C ILE A 165 -26.02 2.44 -10.05
N CYS A 166 -26.82 1.46 -9.64
CA CYS A 166 -27.64 1.53 -8.43
C CYS A 166 -26.83 1.65 -7.13
N HIS A 167 -25.73 0.91 -6.98
CA HIS A 167 -25.03 0.84 -5.68
C HIS A 167 -23.69 1.58 -5.62
N MET A 168 -23.02 1.91 -6.73
CA MET A 168 -21.68 2.56 -6.68
C MET A 168 -21.71 4.00 -7.17
N SER A 169 -22.32 4.24 -8.34
CA SER A 169 -22.31 5.56 -8.98
C SER A 169 -22.95 6.67 -8.13
N LYS A 170 -23.85 6.29 -7.21
CA LYS A 170 -24.48 7.18 -6.24
C LYS A 170 -23.49 7.85 -5.28
N TYR A 171 -22.40 7.16 -4.95
CA TYR A 171 -21.44 7.60 -3.93
C TYR A 171 -20.15 8.15 -4.55
N TYR A 172 -19.72 7.56 -5.67
CA TYR A 172 -18.58 8.01 -6.46
C TYR A 172 -18.96 7.98 -7.95
N PRO A 173 -19.31 9.13 -8.55
CA PRO A 173 -19.73 9.22 -9.96
C PRO A 173 -18.51 9.12 -10.89
N LEU A 174 -17.86 7.95 -10.90
CA LEU A 174 -16.69 7.63 -11.71
C LEU A 174 -17.00 7.64 -13.22
N VAL A 175 -18.22 7.24 -13.57
CA VAL A 175 -18.67 7.06 -14.94
C VAL A 175 -19.97 7.83 -15.10
N ASP A 176 -20.10 8.61 -16.16
CA ASP A 176 -21.38 9.19 -16.57
C ASP A 176 -22.36 8.06 -16.89
N THR A 177 -23.31 7.84 -15.98
CA THR A 177 -24.28 6.75 -16.04
C THR A 177 -25.28 6.91 -17.18
N ALA A 178 -25.59 8.15 -17.58
CA ALA A 178 -26.46 8.45 -18.70
C ALA A 178 -25.76 8.09 -20.01
N SER A 179 -24.51 8.56 -20.19
CA SER A 179 -23.68 8.21 -21.35
C SER A 179 -23.40 6.70 -21.42
N LEU A 180 -23.04 6.07 -20.31
CA LEU A 180 -22.82 4.62 -20.22
C LEU A 180 -24.04 3.84 -20.70
N SER A 181 -25.22 4.18 -20.20
CA SER A 181 -26.47 3.48 -20.54
C SER A 181 -26.85 3.67 -22.02
N VAL A 182 -26.69 4.87 -22.56
CA VAL A 182 -26.98 5.17 -23.98
C VAL A 182 -26.03 4.40 -24.89
N ARG A 183 -24.72 4.45 -24.62
CA ARG A 183 -23.70 3.76 -25.40
C ARG A 183 -23.83 2.24 -25.32
N LEU A 184 -24.22 1.71 -24.16
CA LEU A 184 -24.47 0.28 -23.97
C LEU A 184 -25.67 -0.18 -24.81
N ARG A 185 -26.81 0.52 -24.72
CA ARG A 185 -28.02 0.25 -25.51
C ARG A 185 -27.80 0.37 -27.03
N ALA A 186 -26.97 1.31 -27.45
CA ALA A 186 -26.59 1.48 -28.85
C ALA A 186 -25.60 0.42 -29.36
N GLY A 187 -25.18 -0.54 -28.51
CA GLY A 187 -24.26 -1.59 -28.92
C GLY A 187 -22.83 -1.11 -29.16
N VAL A 188 -22.43 0.06 -28.65
CA VAL A 188 -21.10 0.67 -28.90
C VAL A 188 -19.96 -0.26 -28.47
N HIS A 189 -20.19 -1.06 -27.43
CA HIS A 189 -19.21 -2.00 -26.85
C HIS A 189 -18.79 -3.12 -27.82
N THR A 190 -19.54 -3.33 -28.90
CA THR A 190 -19.26 -4.37 -29.91
C THR A 190 -18.25 -3.93 -30.98
N HIS A 191 -18.09 -2.62 -31.18
CA HIS A 191 -17.25 -2.06 -32.25
C HIS A 191 -16.26 -1.01 -31.77
N ASN A 192 -16.44 -0.44 -30.58
CA ASN A 192 -15.45 0.41 -29.93
C ASN A 192 -14.72 -0.41 -28.84
N PHE A 193 -13.45 -0.73 -29.10
CA PHE A 193 -12.64 -1.56 -28.20
C PHE A 193 -12.42 -0.94 -26.82
N GLU A 194 -12.25 0.39 -26.74
CA GLU A 194 -12.03 1.11 -25.49
C GLU A 194 -13.26 1.02 -24.59
N PHE A 195 -14.44 1.28 -25.17
CA PHE A 195 -15.70 1.19 -24.45
C PHE A 195 -16.04 -0.25 -24.08
N GLY A 196 -15.79 -1.21 -24.97
CA GLY A 196 -15.99 -2.62 -24.67
C GLY A 196 -15.10 -3.10 -23.53
N ALA A 197 -13.83 -2.70 -23.51
CA ALA A 197 -12.93 -3.00 -22.40
C ALA A 197 -13.41 -2.38 -21.07
N LEU A 198 -13.90 -1.14 -21.11
CA LEU A 198 -14.48 -0.48 -19.93
C LEU A 198 -15.68 -1.27 -19.40
N VAL A 199 -16.66 -1.59 -20.25
CA VAL A 199 -17.87 -2.33 -19.85
C VAL A 199 -17.52 -3.68 -19.23
N LEU A 200 -16.61 -4.44 -19.85
CA LEU A 200 -16.15 -5.74 -19.31
C LEU A 200 -15.46 -5.58 -17.95
N SER A 201 -14.62 -4.54 -17.78
CA SER A 201 -13.94 -4.27 -16.51
C SER A 201 -14.91 -3.89 -15.38
N ILE A 202 -15.97 -3.12 -15.67
CA ILE A 202 -17.04 -2.80 -14.71
C ILE A 202 -17.80 -4.07 -14.34
N CYS A 203 -18.17 -4.91 -15.32
CA CYS A 203 -18.86 -6.17 -15.05
C CYS A 203 -18.03 -7.11 -14.17
N ALA A 204 -16.73 -7.23 -14.44
CA ALA A 204 -15.81 -8.01 -13.61
C ALA A 204 -15.74 -7.45 -12.18
N TYR A 205 -15.69 -6.13 -12.02
CA TYR A 205 -15.66 -5.46 -10.73
C TYR A 205 -16.92 -5.75 -9.90
N VAL A 206 -18.10 -5.61 -10.49
CA VAL A 206 -19.39 -5.89 -9.82
C VAL A 206 -19.45 -7.34 -9.32
N LEU A 207 -19.02 -8.31 -10.15
CA LEU A 207 -19.01 -9.73 -9.77
C LEU A 207 -18.09 -10.06 -8.59
N LEU A 208 -17.05 -9.25 -8.35
CA LEU A 208 -16.08 -9.45 -7.29
C LEU A 208 -16.46 -8.77 -5.97
N GLN A 209 -17.39 -7.82 -6.01
CA GLN A 209 -17.70 -6.96 -4.88
C GLN A 209 -18.69 -7.65 -3.90
N PRO A 210 -18.45 -7.62 -2.57
CA PRO A 210 -19.28 -8.33 -1.59
C PRO A 210 -20.73 -7.83 -1.52
N VAL A 211 -20.95 -6.52 -1.65
CA VAL A 211 -22.27 -5.88 -1.50
C VAL A 211 -23.28 -6.43 -2.51
N PHE A 212 -22.85 -6.68 -3.74
CA PHE A 212 -23.71 -7.20 -4.82
C PHE A 212 -24.01 -8.68 -4.70
N LYS A 213 -23.38 -9.41 -3.76
CA LYS A 213 -23.74 -10.82 -3.52
C LYS A 213 -25.19 -10.99 -3.04
N ARG A 214 -25.81 -9.91 -2.53
CA ARG A 214 -27.15 -9.88 -1.96
C ARG A 214 -28.24 -9.44 -2.95
N ASP A 215 -27.88 -8.98 -4.14
CA ASP A 215 -28.86 -8.50 -5.13
C ASP A 215 -29.71 -9.64 -5.70
N ASP A 216 -31.02 -9.39 -5.78
CA ASP A 216 -32.00 -10.33 -6.31
C ASP A 216 -31.75 -10.65 -7.80
N ALA A 217 -31.11 -9.74 -8.55
CA ALA A 217 -30.75 -9.95 -9.96
C ALA A 217 -29.65 -11.02 -10.17
N LEU A 218 -28.87 -11.33 -9.12
CA LEU A 218 -27.84 -12.37 -9.11
C LEU A 218 -28.33 -13.64 -8.37
N GLN A 219 -29.66 -13.86 -8.28
CA GLN A 219 -30.31 -14.94 -7.51
C GLN A 219 -30.26 -16.34 -8.13
N ASP A 220 -30.05 -16.50 -9.44
CA ASP A 220 -29.44 -17.75 -9.88
C ASP A 220 -28.15 -17.83 -9.08
N LYS A 221 -27.95 -18.85 -8.26
CA LYS A 221 -26.84 -18.90 -7.29
C LYS A 221 -25.61 -19.52 -7.94
N PRO A 222 -24.85 -18.88 -8.87
CA PRO A 222 -23.56 -19.42 -9.20
C PRO A 222 -22.75 -19.39 -7.91
N ALA A 223 -22.01 -20.46 -7.65
CA ALA A 223 -21.15 -20.53 -6.49
C ALA A 223 -20.21 -19.30 -6.50
N VAL A 224 -19.78 -18.81 -5.33
CA VAL A 224 -18.80 -17.69 -5.24
C VAL A 224 -17.62 -17.92 -6.19
N ARG A 225 -17.17 -19.18 -6.29
CA ARG A 225 -16.12 -19.64 -7.21
C ARG A 225 -16.45 -19.40 -8.69
N GLU A 226 -17.69 -19.62 -9.11
CA GLU A 226 -18.12 -19.41 -10.49
C GLU A 226 -18.21 -17.93 -10.83
N ARG A 227 -18.67 -17.08 -9.89
CA ARG A 227 -18.64 -15.62 -10.05
C ARG A 227 -17.22 -15.11 -10.19
N THR A 228 -16.29 -15.57 -9.34
CA THR A 228 -14.87 -15.21 -9.44
C THR A 228 -14.28 -15.66 -10.78
N LYS A 229 -14.57 -16.88 -11.24
CA LYS A 229 -14.08 -17.37 -12.54
C LYS A 229 -14.64 -16.58 -13.73
N LEU A 230 -15.91 -16.19 -13.66
CA LEU A 230 -16.52 -15.33 -14.68
C LEU A 230 -15.86 -13.95 -14.69
N ALA A 231 -15.63 -13.35 -13.52
CA ALA A 231 -14.93 -12.08 -13.40
C ALA A 231 -13.51 -12.15 -13.98
N GLU A 232 -12.76 -13.22 -13.71
CA GLU A 232 -11.43 -13.45 -14.28
C GLU A 232 -11.48 -13.49 -15.82
N THR A 233 -12.44 -14.21 -16.38
CA THR A 233 -12.62 -14.29 -17.83
C THR A 233 -12.95 -12.92 -18.43
N LEU A 234 -13.76 -12.11 -17.74
CA LEU A 234 -14.10 -10.75 -18.15
C LEU A 234 -12.89 -9.80 -18.07
N MET A 235 -12.05 -9.94 -17.03
CA MET A 235 -10.79 -9.19 -16.92
C MET A 235 -9.85 -9.51 -18.09
N ASP A 236 -9.66 -10.80 -18.41
CA ASP A 236 -8.78 -11.23 -19.51
C ASP A 236 -9.27 -10.69 -20.85
N LYS A 237 -10.59 -10.70 -21.09
CA LYS A 237 -11.20 -10.11 -22.28
C LYS A 237 -11.04 -8.58 -22.32
N ALA A 238 -11.21 -7.88 -21.20
CA ALA A 238 -10.99 -6.43 -21.13
C ALA A 238 -9.53 -6.07 -21.48
N ILE A 239 -8.57 -6.82 -20.94
CA ILE A 239 -7.13 -6.65 -21.24
C ILE A 239 -6.85 -6.94 -22.72
N ALA A 240 -7.42 -8.02 -23.26
CA ALA A 240 -7.25 -8.36 -24.67
C ALA A 240 -7.85 -7.27 -25.60
N MET A 241 -9.05 -6.77 -25.30
CA MET A 241 -9.72 -5.74 -26.09
C MET A 241 -8.92 -4.43 -26.13
N ARG A 242 -8.43 -3.94 -24.98
CA ARG A 242 -7.65 -2.70 -24.98
C ARG A 242 -6.31 -2.83 -25.72
N ASN A 243 -5.70 -4.02 -25.72
CA ASN A 243 -4.42 -4.27 -26.38
C ASN A 243 -4.55 -4.42 -27.91
N MET A 244 -5.77 -4.45 -28.46
CA MET A 244 -5.99 -4.48 -29.92
C MET A 244 -5.51 -3.21 -30.63
N ASN A 245 -5.46 -2.08 -29.93
CA ASN A 245 -5.01 -0.81 -30.49
C ASN A 245 -3.99 -0.15 -29.55
N PRO A 246 -2.67 -0.18 -29.84
CA PRO A 246 -1.65 0.42 -28.98
C PRO A 246 -1.78 1.94 -28.85
N ALA A 247 -2.57 2.61 -29.70
CA ALA A 247 -2.81 4.04 -29.59
C ALA A 247 -3.48 4.47 -28.27
N PHE A 248 -4.04 3.54 -27.49
CA PHE A 248 -4.66 3.85 -26.21
C PHE A 248 -3.67 4.43 -25.18
N THR A 249 -2.37 4.12 -25.29
CA THR A 249 -1.32 4.72 -24.45
C THR A 249 -0.81 6.05 -25.01
N GLU A 250 -0.88 6.23 -26.34
CA GLU A 250 -0.43 7.44 -27.02
C GLU A 250 -1.46 8.57 -26.90
N ARG A 251 -2.76 8.27 -26.97
CA ARG A 251 -3.86 9.23 -26.83
C ARG A 251 -4.98 8.65 -25.96
N PRO A 252 -4.77 8.61 -24.64
CA PRO A 252 -5.71 7.97 -23.72
C PRO A 252 -7.05 8.70 -23.67
N SER A 253 -8.12 7.91 -23.82
CA SER A 253 -9.47 8.37 -23.50
C SER A 253 -9.80 8.14 -22.02
N VAL A 254 -10.88 8.78 -21.55
CA VAL A 254 -11.44 8.55 -20.21
C VAL A 254 -11.78 7.07 -20.00
N ASP A 255 -12.26 6.37 -21.06
CA ASP A 255 -12.58 4.95 -20.99
C ASP A 255 -11.33 4.10 -20.76
N ASN A 256 -10.18 4.45 -21.35
CA ASN A 256 -8.92 3.73 -21.14
C ASN A 256 -8.41 3.86 -19.70
N ILE A 257 -8.49 5.07 -19.14
CA ILE A 257 -8.07 5.34 -17.76
C ILE A 257 -8.98 4.58 -16.78
N LEU A 258 -10.30 4.68 -16.98
CA LEU A 258 -11.29 3.97 -16.17
C LEU A 258 -11.14 2.46 -16.27
N THR A 259 -10.86 1.92 -17.46
CA THR A 259 -10.60 0.48 -17.63
C THR A 259 -9.41 0.05 -16.75
N SER A 260 -8.32 0.81 -16.74
CA SER A 260 -7.14 0.52 -15.92
C SER A 260 -7.47 0.64 -14.42
N PHE A 261 -8.27 1.64 -14.03
CA PHE A 261 -8.75 1.82 -12.66
C PHE A 261 -9.65 0.65 -12.17
N PHE A 262 -10.63 0.22 -12.97
CA PHE A 262 -11.49 -0.90 -12.62
C PHE A 262 -10.74 -2.23 -12.60
N LEU A 263 -9.76 -2.43 -13.50
CA LEU A 263 -8.87 -3.59 -13.43
C LEU A 263 -8.02 -3.59 -12.15
N CYS A 264 -7.50 -2.43 -11.72
CA CYS A 264 -6.86 -2.29 -10.40
C CYS A 264 -7.80 -2.78 -9.30
N ALA A 265 -9.02 -2.23 -9.24
CA ALA A 265 -10.01 -2.63 -8.25
C ALA A 265 -10.32 -4.15 -8.29
N CYS A 266 -10.40 -4.76 -9.47
CA CYS A 266 -10.58 -6.20 -9.60
C CYS A 266 -9.39 -6.99 -9.00
N PHE A 267 -8.15 -6.59 -9.28
CA PHE A 267 -6.97 -7.23 -8.70
C PHE A 267 -6.90 -7.09 -7.17
N ILE A 268 -7.38 -5.98 -6.61
CA ILE A 268 -7.52 -5.81 -5.15
C ILE A 268 -8.48 -6.85 -4.57
N ASN A 269 -9.66 -6.99 -5.18
CA ASN A 269 -10.66 -7.97 -4.74
C ASN A 269 -10.14 -9.42 -4.87
N ARG A 270 -9.21 -9.66 -5.80
CA ARG A 270 -8.51 -10.95 -5.97
C ARG A 270 -7.26 -11.13 -5.10
N GLN A 271 -6.92 -10.16 -4.25
CA GLN A 271 -5.75 -10.19 -3.36
C GLN A 271 -4.40 -10.25 -4.11
N LEU A 272 -4.32 -9.56 -5.26
CA LEU A 272 -3.11 -9.44 -6.08
C LEU A 272 -2.59 -7.99 -6.04
N PRO A 273 -2.00 -7.53 -4.92
CA PRO A 273 -1.69 -6.12 -4.70
C PRO A 273 -0.67 -5.55 -5.69
N HIS A 274 0.28 -6.35 -6.16
CA HIS A 274 1.29 -5.90 -7.13
C HIS A 274 0.69 -5.69 -8.52
N ALA A 275 -0.22 -6.58 -8.94
CA ALA A 275 -0.96 -6.42 -10.19
C ALA A 275 -1.90 -5.21 -10.12
N ALA A 276 -2.58 -5.02 -8.98
CA ALA A 276 -3.40 -3.84 -8.71
C ALA A 276 -2.58 -2.54 -8.80
N TRP A 277 -1.44 -2.49 -8.10
CA TRP A 277 -0.55 -1.33 -8.13
C TRP A 277 -0.10 -0.98 -9.54
N SER A 278 0.32 -1.97 -10.33
CA SER A 278 0.71 -1.74 -11.73
C SER A 278 -0.41 -1.13 -12.57
N ARG A 279 -1.67 -1.58 -12.37
CA ARG A 279 -2.83 -1.00 -13.07
C ARG A 279 -3.19 0.40 -12.55
N LEU A 280 -2.97 0.68 -11.27
CA LEU A 280 -3.16 2.01 -10.70
C LEU A 280 -2.13 3.00 -11.25
N CYS A 281 -0.85 2.64 -11.24
CA CYS A 281 0.21 3.46 -11.85
C CYS A 281 -0.07 3.74 -13.32
N GLU A 282 -0.51 2.73 -14.07
CA GLU A 282 -0.93 2.92 -15.46
C GLU A 282 -2.09 3.93 -15.58
N ALA A 283 -3.14 3.81 -14.76
CA ALA A 283 -4.25 4.77 -14.77
C ALA A 283 -3.77 6.20 -14.46
N VAL A 284 -2.85 6.35 -13.50
CA VAL A 284 -2.20 7.63 -13.17
C VAL A 284 -1.44 8.19 -14.37
N THR A 285 -0.57 7.39 -14.99
CA THR A 285 0.22 7.81 -16.16
C THR A 285 -0.66 8.18 -17.35
N LEU A 286 -1.70 7.40 -17.65
CA LEU A 286 -2.63 7.72 -18.73
C LEU A 286 -3.39 9.04 -18.46
N ALA A 287 -3.74 9.31 -17.19
CA ALA A 287 -4.36 10.56 -16.81
C ALA A 287 -3.40 11.77 -17.01
N GLU A 288 -2.12 11.62 -16.67
CA GLU A 288 -1.10 12.65 -16.92
C GLU A 288 -0.91 12.94 -18.41
N ILE A 289 -0.83 11.89 -19.24
CA ILE A 289 -0.73 12.04 -20.70
C ILE A 289 -1.94 12.80 -21.23
N MET A 290 -3.15 12.43 -20.79
CA MET A 290 -4.39 13.11 -21.17
C MET A 290 -4.40 14.59 -20.74
N GLU A 291 -3.87 14.91 -19.56
CA GLU A 291 -3.76 16.29 -19.08
C GLU A 291 -2.85 17.13 -19.97
N VAL A 292 -1.64 16.62 -20.29
CA VAL A 292 -0.66 17.31 -21.14
C VAL A 292 -1.22 17.54 -22.54
N GLN A 293 -1.92 16.57 -23.11
CA GLN A 293 -2.49 16.70 -24.47
C GLN A 293 -3.70 17.65 -24.50
N SER A 294 -4.48 17.70 -23.42
CA SER A 294 -5.61 18.63 -23.32
C SER A 294 -5.19 20.11 -23.30
N LEU A 295 -3.88 20.40 -23.15
CA LEU A 295 -3.33 21.76 -23.26
C LEU A 295 -3.40 22.33 -24.68
N GLU A 296 -3.55 21.46 -25.67
CA GLU A 296 -3.52 21.84 -27.10
C GLU A 296 -4.95 22.02 -27.67
N ASP A 297 -5.96 21.40 -27.05
CA ASP A 297 -7.34 21.37 -27.56
C ASP A 297 -8.29 22.36 -26.83
N ASN A 298 -8.64 23.45 -27.50
CA ASN A 298 -9.64 24.43 -27.02
C ASN A 298 -11.11 23.95 -27.12
N ILE A 299 -11.37 22.66 -27.41
CA ILE A 299 -12.68 22.13 -27.83
C ILE A 299 -13.28 21.13 -26.81
N VAL A 300 -12.87 21.16 -25.55
CA VAL A 300 -13.43 20.25 -24.53
C VAL A 300 -14.70 20.86 -23.92
N THR A 301 -15.81 20.09 -23.91
CA THR A 301 -17.07 20.55 -23.30
C THR A 301 -16.95 20.69 -21.78
N VAL A 302 -17.83 21.49 -21.15
CA VAL A 302 -17.83 21.67 -19.68
C VAL A 302 -18.04 20.34 -18.96
N ASN A 303 -18.94 19.49 -19.47
CA ASN A 303 -19.25 18.19 -18.89
C ASN A 303 -18.05 17.22 -18.95
N GLU A 304 -17.35 17.17 -20.09
CA GLU A 304 -16.13 16.35 -20.24
C GLU A 304 -15.00 16.85 -19.33
N ARG A 305 -14.89 18.17 -19.14
CA ARG A 305 -13.89 18.75 -18.22
C ARG A 305 -14.18 18.33 -16.77
N GLU A 306 -15.44 18.39 -16.33
CA GLU A 306 -15.84 17.97 -14.98
C GLU A 306 -15.63 16.47 -14.75
N GLN A 307 -15.91 15.64 -15.76
CA GLN A 307 -15.65 14.21 -15.70
C GLN A 307 -14.15 13.90 -15.55
N ARG A 308 -13.29 14.59 -16.32
CA ARG A 308 -11.83 14.46 -16.22
C ARG A 308 -11.32 14.92 -14.85
N ALA A 309 -11.85 16.02 -14.32
CA ALA A 309 -11.51 16.54 -12.99
C ALA A 309 -11.87 15.55 -11.88
N THR A 310 -13.07 14.96 -11.96
CA THR A 310 -13.54 13.95 -10.99
C THR A 310 -12.65 12.71 -11.01
N LEU A 311 -12.31 12.21 -12.19
CA LEU A 311 -11.39 11.09 -12.37
C LEU A 311 -10.01 11.41 -11.76
N TYR A 312 -9.46 12.59 -12.02
CA TYR A 312 -8.19 13.05 -11.46
C TYR A 312 -8.19 13.04 -9.93
N ARG A 313 -9.24 13.60 -9.31
CA ARG A 313 -9.40 13.63 -7.84
C ARG A 313 -9.46 12.22 -7.26
N ILE A 314 -10.15 11.29 -7.91
CA ILE A 314 -10.23 9.90 -7.44
C ILE A 314 -8.87 9.21 -7.51
N LEU A 315 -8.13 9.38 -8.61
CA LEU A 315 -6.77 8.84 -8.72
C LEU A 315 -5.83 9.46 -7.67
N ALA A 316 -5.93 10.76 -7.44
CA ALA A 316 -5.13 11.49 -6.45
C ALA A 316 -5.40 11.07 -5.00
N VAL A 317 -6.59 10.52 -4.70
CA VAL A 317 -6.91 9.91 -3.40
C VAL A 317 -6.49 8.44 -3.36
N THR A 318 -6.72 7.70 -4.45
CA THR A 318 -6.51 6.25 -4.50
C THR A 318 -5.02 5.87 -4.47
N GLU A 319 -4.17 6.63 -5.18
CA GLU A 319 -2.72 6.41 -5.19
C GLU A 319 -2.09 6.46 -3.79
N PRO A 320 -2.21 7.55 -3.00
CA PRO A 320 -1.63 7.62 -1.67
C PRO A 320 -2.28 6.63 -0.70
N ALA A 321 -3.59 6.38 -0.81
CA ALA A 321 -4.26 5.36 -0.01
C ALA A 321 -3.63 3.98 -0.24
N PHE A 322 -3.40 3.60 -1.49
CA PHE A 322 -2.78 2.33 -1.84
C PHE A 322 -1.31 2.27 -1.43
N ALA A 323 -0.58 3.37 -1.59
CA ALA A 323 0.82 3.49 -1.19
C ALA A 323 1.00 3.29 0.32
N VAL A 324 0.17 3.93 1.14
CA VAL A 324 0.16 3.73 2.60
C VAL A 324 -0.24 2.29 2.95
N GLN A 325 -1.29 1.74 2.33
CA GLN A 325 -1.80 0.41 2.67
C GLN A 325 -0.78 -0.71 2.36
N TYR A 326 -0.09 -0.64 1.22
CA TYR A 326 0.78 -1.72 0.73
C TYR A 326 2.28 -1.38 0.75
N ARG A 327 2.67 -0.24 1.33
CA ARG A 327 4.07 0.22 1.45
C ARG A 327 4.76 0.46 0.09
N TYR A 328 4.05 1.13 -0.81
CA TYR A 328 4.64 1.65 -2.06
C TYR A 328 5.10 3.09 -1.92
N ALA A 329 5.99 3.52 -2.81
CA ALA A 329 6.24 4.93 -3.06
C ALA A 329 5.14 5.50 -3.98
N LEU A 330 4.96 6.82 -4.00
CA LEU A 330 4.08 7.47 -4.98
C LEU A 330 4.69 7.34 -6.38
N SER A 331 3.86 7.01 -7.36
CA SER A 331 4.27 6.87 -8.77
C SER A 331 4.21 8.22 -9.48
N GLY A 332 3.04 8.85 -9.46
CA GLY A 332 2.80 10.17 -10.01
C GLY A 332 2.81 11.26 -8.93
N ASN A 333 2.38 10.98 -7.71
CA ASN A 333 2.14 12.03 -6.70
C ASN A 333 1.19 13.11 -7.26
N LEU A 334 0.08 12.65 -7.85
CA LEU A 334 -0.95 13.52 -8.45
C LEU A 334 -1.48 14.56 -7.46
N LEU A 335 -1.59 14.17 -6.19
CA LEU A 335 -2.15 15.00 -5.13
C LEU A 335 -1.34 16.30 -4.91
N SER A 336 -0.01 16.22 -4.96
CA SER A 336 0.86 17.42 -4.86
C SER A 336 0.71 18.41 -6.04
N ARG A 337 0.14 17.93 -7.15
CA ARG A 337 -0.06 18.70 -8.38
C ARG A 337 -1.51 19.10 -8.60
N ILE A 338 -2.43 18.69 -7.72
CA ILE A 338 -3.87 18.85 -7.93
C ILE A 338 -4.29 20.32 -8.03
N ASP A 339 -3.74 21.19 -7.19
CA ASP A 339 -4.02 22.63 -7.21
C ASP A 339 -3.44 23.34 -8.45
N LYS A 340 -2.46 22.71 -9.12
CA LYS A 340 -1.87 23.18 -10.38
C LYS A 340 -2.53 22.54 -11.59
N SER A 341 -3.40 21.55 -11.40
CA SER A 341 -4.07 20.85 -12.48
C SER A 341 -5.04 21.78 -13.20
N LYS A 342 -5.05 21.74 -14.52
CA LYS A 342 -5.99 22.55 -15.32
C LYS A 342 -7.42 22.03 -15.25
N PHE A 343 -7.61 20.81 -14.75
CA PHE A 343 -8.92 20.26 -14.43
C PHE A 343 -9.51 20.83 -13.13
N TYR A 344 -8.73 21.54 -12.31
CA TYR A 344 -9.14 22.00 -10.98
C TYR A 344 -9.98 23.30 -10.96
N GLY A 345 -10.22 23.93 -12.12
CA GLY A 345 -10.70 25.31 -12.21
C GLY A 345 -12.20 25.58 -12.34
N LEU A 346 -13.11 24.68 -11.94
CA LEU A 346 -14.55 24.99 -11.92
C LEU A 346 -15.12 24.74 -10.53
N ASP A 347 -15.85 25.74 -10.03
CA ASP A 347 -16.60 25.67 -8.78
C ASP A 347 -17.41 24.37 -8.74
N PRO A 348 -17.33 23.59 -7.65
CA PRO A 348 -18.14 22.40 -7.53
C PRO A 348 -19.60 22.82 -7.65
N GLY A 349 -20.27 22.36 -8.70
CA GLY A 349 -21.72 22.42 -8.76
C GLY A 349 -22.32 21.83 -7.47
N PRO A 350 -23.56 22.20 -7.10
CA PRO A 350 -24.15 21.95 -5.78
C PRO A 350 -24.55 20.47 -5.53
N LEU A 351 -23.71 19.51 -5.90
CA LEU A 351 -23.94 18.08 -5.78
C LEU A 351 -23.03 17.48 -4.69
N GLY A 352 -23.64 16.97 -3.61
CA GLY A 352 -22.95 16.42 -2.43
C GLY A 352 -21.92 15.30 -2.70
N ALA A 353 -21.99 14.63 -3.86
CA ALA A 353 -20.97 13.68 -4.30
C ALA A 353 -19.57 14.30 -4.41
N MET A 354 -19.48 15.54 -4.90
CA MET A 354 -18.23 16.26 -5.09
C MET A 354 -17.66 16.80 -3.78
N CYS A 355 -18.51 17.08 -2.79
CA CYS A 355 -18.07 17.48 -1.45
C CYS A 355 -17.28 16.36 -0.77
N GLY A 356 -17.80 15.13 -0.78
CA GLY A 356 -17.12 13.99 -0.15
C GLY A 356 -15.74 13.70 -0.75
N LEU A 357 -15.63 13.70 -2.08
CA LEU A 357 -14.36 13.50 -2.77
C LEU A 357 -13.36 14.63 -2.50
N THR A 358 -13.83 15.88 -2.41
CA THR A 358 -12.97 17.03 -2.08
C THR A 358 -12.44 16.92 -0.66
N THR A 359 -13.26 16.51 0.31
CA THR A 359 -12.81 16.24 1.68
C THR A 359 -11.76 15.13 1.72
N LEU A 360 -11.93 14.05 0.94
CA LEU A 360 -10.92 12.99 0.83
C LEU A 360 -9.61 13.49 0.22
N VAL A 361 -9.66 14.31 -0.83
CA VAL A 361 -8.47 14.96 -1.41
C VAL A 361 -7.73 15.76 -0.34
N SER A 362 -8.44 16.60 0.42
CA SER A 362 -7.83 17.36 1.52
C SER A 362 -7.23 16.43 2.58
N LEU A 363 -7.95 15.40 3.00
CA LEU A 363 -7.52 14.45 4.04
C LEU A 363 -6.23 13.72 3.65
N TYR A 364 -6.17 13.21 2.41
CA TYR A 364 -5.01 12.45 1.94
C TYR A 364 -3.80 13.33 1.63
N SER A 365 -3.93 14.67 1.62
CA SER A 365 -2.81 15.58 1.37
C SER A 365 -1.75 15.54 2.48
N VAL A 366 -2.09 14.98 3.65
CA VAL A 366 -1.15 14.64 4.72
C VAL A 366 -0.11 13.59 4.30
N VAL A 367 -0.42 12.76 3.28
CA VAL A 367 0.47 11.72 2.77
C VAL A 367 1.46 12.34 1.78
N SER A 368 2.65 12.66 2.30
CA SER A 368 3.77 13.18 1.51
C SER A 368 4.79 12.09 1.17
N THR A 369 5.67 12.36 0.20
CA THR A 369 6.84 11.50 -0.09
C THR A 369 7.67 11.27 1.17
N ASP A 370 7.96 12.32 1.94
CA ASP A 370 8.70 12.22 3.20
C ASP A 370 8.05 11.25 4.20
N MET A 371 6.73 11.35 4.36
CA MET A 371 5.96 10.48 5.25
C MET A 371 6.02 9.03 4.78
N LEU A 372 5.93 8.81 3.46
CA LEU A 372 6.01 7.48 2.87
C LEU A 372 7.42 6.88 2.91
N ASP A 373 8.47 7.67 2.73
CA ASP A 373 9.85 7.21 2.90
C ASP A 373 10.09 6.75 4.35
N CYS A 374 9.54 7.50 5.31
CA CYS A 374 9.57 7.11 6.73
C CYS A 374 8.72 5.85 6.98
N TRP A 375 7.52 5.78 6.41
CA TRP A 375 6.64 4.61 6.49
C TRP A 375 7.30 3.36 5.91
N ASN A 376 8.02 3.49 4.80
CA ASN A 376 8.67 2.42 4.06
C ASN A 376 10.08 2.09 4.58
N ASN A 377 10.52 2.70 5.70
CA ASN A 377 11.86 2.54 6.29
C ASN A 377 13.01 2.93 5.34
N GLN A 378 12.79 3.88 4.45
CA GLN A 378 13.78 4.44 3.53
C GLN A 378 14.44 5.70 4.09
N CYS A 379 13.98 6.19 5.25
CA CYS A 379 14.57 7.33 5.95
C CYS A 379 15.78 6.94 6.84
N GLY A 380 16.51 7.95 7.30
CA GLY A 380 17.66 7.80 8.19
C GLY A 380 17.33 7.55 9.67
N ALA A 381 16.13 7.09 10.04
CA ALA A 381 15.72 6.92 11.44
C ALA A 381 16.63 6.00 12.27
N ASN A 382 17.25 5.00 11.62
CA ASN A 382 18.19 4.08 12.27
C ASN A 382 19.62 4.63 12.36
N SER A 383 19.87 5.83 11.81
CA SER A 383 21.17 6.49 11.85
C SER A 383 21.35 7.26 13.16
N ALA A 384 22.60 7.45 13.59
CA ALA A 384 22.92 8.22 14.81
C ALA A 384 22.41 9.68 14.77
N ALA A 385 22.18 10.23 13.59
CA ALA A 385 21.64 11.57 13.38
C ALA A 385 20.10 11.65 13.53
N GLY A 386 19.40 10.51 13.62
CA GLY A 386 17.94 10.45 13.61
C GLY A 386 17.32 10.75 12.25
N CYS A 387 15.98 10.73 12.18
CA CYS A 387 15.24 11.11 10.99
C CYS A 387 15.00 12.63 10.97
N PRO A 388 15.50 13.37 9.95
CA PRO A 388 15.24 14.80 9.84
C PRO A 388 13.82 15.10 9.32
N MET A 389 13.16 14.12 8.70
CA MET A 389 11.91 14.33 7.98
C MET A 389 10.68 14.27 8.89
N ILE A 390 10.70 13.44 9.93
CA ILE A 390 9.58 13.26 10.86
C ILE A 390 10.03 13.66 12.27
N THR A 391 9.65 14.87 12.66
CA THR A 391 9.89 15.44 14.00
C THR A 391 8.59 15.43 14.83
N THR A 392 8.70 15.56 16.14
CA THR A 392 7.53 15.63 17.04
C THR A 392 6.58 16.77 16.65
N GLU A 393 7.11 17.96 16.34
CA GLU A 393 6.32 19.12 15.91
C GLU A 393 5.56 18.83 14.62
N ARG A 394 6.24 18.34 13.58
CA ARG A 394 5.62 18.01 12.28
C ARG A 394 4.53 16.95 12.43
N VAL A 395 4.75 15.94 13.28
CA VAL A 395 3.75 14.90 13.57
C VAL A 395 2.50 15.50 14.20
N LEU A 396 2.65 16.40 15.17
CA LEU A 396 1.52 17.07 15.81
C LEU A 396 0.73 17.92 14.82
N ASP A 397 1.42 18.67 13.95
CA ASP A 397 0.78 19.43 12.88
C ASP A 397 -0.01 18.53 11.92
N MET A 398 0.54 17.37 11.57
CA MET A 398 -0.15 16.39 10.72
C MET A 398 -1.38 15.77 11.41
N HIS A 399 -1.30 15.47 12.72
CA HIS A 399 -2.46 15.04 13.50
C HIS A 399 -3.53 16.11 13.62
N GLN A 400 -3.14 17.36 13.88
CA GLN A 400 -4.06 18.49 13.95
C GLN A 400 -4.75 18.71 12.60
N PHE A 401 -3.98 18.74 11.52
CA PHE A 401 -4.49 18.85 10.15
C PHE A 401 -5.55 17.80 9.84
N MET A 402 -5.26 16.52 10.10
CA MET A 402 -6.24 15.44 9.86
C MET A 402 -7.53 15.62 10.65
N SER A 403 -7.47 16.17 11.87
CA SER A 403 -8.65 16.44 12.70
C SER A 403 -9.47 17.59 12.13
N ASP A 404 -8.80 18.67 11.73
CA ASP A 404 -9.45 19.89 11.22
C ASP A 404 -10.12 19.70 9.85
N VAL A 405 -9.64 18.77 9.02
CA VAL A 405 -10.23 18.50 7.68
C VAL A 405 -11.71 18.10 7.76
N TYR A 406 -12.14 17.48 8.87
CA TYR A 406 -13.54 17.11 9.07
C TYR A 406 -14.29 18.07 10.02
N ASP A 407 -13.61 18.60 11.03
CA ASP A 407 -14.23 19.44 12.07
C ASP A 407 -14.25 20.95 11.73
N GLY A 408 -13.54 21.37 10.67
CA GLY A 408 -13.37 22.77 10.29
C GLY A 408 -14.64 23.42 9.71
N ALA A 409 -14.83 24.71 10.04
CA ALA A 409 -15.88 25.62 9.56
C ALA A 409 -16.00 25.81 8.03
N SER A 410 -15.17 25.11 7.26
CA SER A 410 -15.21 25.01 5.80
C SER A 410 -16.14 23.90 5.29
N THR A 411 -16.65 23.02 6.17
CA THR A 411 -17.85 22.25 5.82
C THR A 411 -19.02 23.22 5.81
N PRO A 412 -19.71 23.41 4.67
CA PRO A 412 -20.93 24.19 4.66
C PRO A 412 -21.85 23.55 5.70
N THR A 413 -22.36 24.35 6.63
CA THR A 413 -23.20 24.00 7.80
C THR A 413 -24.49 23.26 7.42
N GLY A 414 -24.34 22.05 6.89
CA GLY A 414 -25.39 21.19 6.44
C GLY A 414 -24.89 19.76 6.44
N ASP A 415 -25.19 19.03 7.52
CA ASP A 415 -25.12 17.56 7.62
C ASP A 415 -25.72 16.83 6.38
N ASN A 416 -26.56 17.52 5.61
CA ASN A 416 -27.25 17.05 4.41
C ASN A 416 -26.38 16.96 3.13
N LEU A 417 -25.11 17.37 3.16
CA LEU A 417 -24.25 17.34 1.95
C LEU A 417 -23.56 15.99 1.71
N PHE A 418 -23.37 15.18 2.75
CA PHE A 418 -22.71 13.88 2.64
C PHE A 418 -23.74 12.75 2.75
N THR A 419 -23.61 11.75 1.88
CA THR A 419 -24.28 10.47 2.11
C THR A 419 -23.63 9.74 3.29
N ASP A 420 -24.38 8.88 3.98
CA ASP A 420 -23.85 8.05 5.08
C ASP A 420 -22.65 7.21 4.63
N ALA A 421 -22.65 6.71 3.40
CA ALA A 421 -21.51 5.97 2.84
C ALA A 421 -20.25 6.84 2.73
N GLN A 422 -20.36 8.07 2.21
CA GLN A 422 -19.22 8.98 2.13
C GLN A 422 -18.73 9.39 3.51
N ARG A 423 -19.66 9.63 4.44
CA ARG A 423 -19.33 9.95 5.84
C ARG A 423 -18.53 8.82 6.48
N ALA A 424 -18.98 7.57 6.29
CA ALA A 424 -18.28 6.39 6.77
C ALA A 424 -16.86 6.27 6.20
N ASP A 425 -16.66 6.46 4.88
CA ASP A 425 -15.33 6.38 4.27
C ASP A 425 -14.40 7.47 4.80
N ILE A 426 -14.86 8.73 4.86
CA ILE A 426 -14.04 9.85 5.36
C ILE A 426 -13.63 9.61 6.81
N MET A 427 -14.58 9.28 7.69
CA MET A 427 -14.32 9.10 9.12
C MET A 427 -13.39 7.92 9.39
N ILE A 428 -13.60 6.78 8.74
CA ILE A 428 -12.76 5.59 8.90
C ILE A 428 -11.38 5.83 8.28
N SER A 429 -11.29 6.48 7.12
CA SER A 429 -10.01 6.84 6.49
C SER A 429 -9.19 7.79 7.36
N ARG A 430 -9.82 8.77 8.02
CA ARG A 430 -9.15 9.71 8.92
C ARG A 430 -8.51 9.00 10.11
N LEU A 431 -9.28 8.13 10.78
CA LEU A 431 -8.76 7.32 11.89
C LEU A 431 -7.68 6.34 11.46
N TRP A 432 -7.81 5.77 10.27
CA TRP A 432 -6.77 4.93 9.68
C TRP A 432 -5.47 5.70 9.39
N LEU A 433 -5.54 6.93 8.86
CA LEU A 433 -4.35 7.76 8.64
C LEU A 433 -3.67 8.17 9.96
N HIS A 434 -4.45 8.52 10.99
CA HIS A 434 -3.91 8.73 12.35
C HIS A 434 -3.17 7.50 12.87
N ASN A 435 -3.74 6.31 12.68
CA ASN A 435 -3.12 5.05 13.07
C ASN A 435 -1.80 4.82 12.33
N ARG A 436 -1.77 5.10 11.02
CA ARG A 436 -0.58 4.95 10.18
C ARG A 436 0.53 5.92 10.57
N LEU A 437 0.19 7.18 10.82
CA LEU A 437 1.14 8.17 11.33
C LEU A 437 1.68 7.78 12.71
N TRP A 438 0.83 7.28 13.62
CA TRP A 438 1.28 6.79 14.93
C TRP A 438 2.28 5.63 14.79
N ASN A 439 2.05 4.69 13.87
CA ASN A 439 3.00 3.60 13.61
C ASN A 439 4.35 4.13 13.09
N VAL A 440 4.36 5.20 12.28
CA VAL A 440 5.60 5.90 11.90
C VAL A 440 6.30 6.45 13.15
N CYS A 441 5.56 7.14 14.01
CA CYS A 441 6.10 7.69 15.27
C CYS A 441 6.70 6.61 16.17
N HIS A 442 6.03 5.47 16.28
CA HIS A 442 6.51 4.32 17.06
C HIS A 442 7.84 3.79 16.50
N ALA A 443 7.94 3.61 15.18
CA ALA A 443 9.18 3.18 14.53
C ALA A 443 10.33 4.18 14.68
N HIS A 444 10.02 5.46 14.89
CA HIS A 444 10.98 6.55 15.07
C HIS A 444 11.30 6.85 16.55
N GLY A 445 10.73 6.10 17.51
CA GLY A 445 10.94 6.34 18.93
C GLY A 445 10.32 7.65 19.44
N LEU A 446 9.32 8.19 18.74
CA LEU A 446 8.60 9.42 19.10
C LEU A 446 7.38 9.16 20.00
N VAL A 447 7.14 7.91 20.38
CA VAL A 447 6.01 7.51 21.22
C VAL A 447 6.45 7.41 22.69
N ASN A 448 5.73 8.11 23.55
CA ASN A 448 5.96 8.14 24.98
C ASN A 448 5.41 6.87 25.64
N GLU A 449 6.29 6.12 26.31
CA GLU A 449 5.90 4.91 27.06
C GLU A 449 5.29 5.22 28.43
N ARG A 450 5.52 6.43 28.95
CA ARG A 450 4.96 6.90 30.22
C ARG A 450 3.70 7.71 29.96
N ASN A 451 2.64 7.42 30.71
CA ASN A 451 1.38 8.18 30.70
C ASN A 451 1.56 9.52 31.44
N ASP A 452 2.57 10.30 31.07
CA ASP A 452 2.76 11.62 31.64
C ASP A 452 1.63 12.52 31.09
N ILE A 453 0.82 13.08 31.99
CA ILE A 453 -0.42 13.82 31.68
C ILE A 453 -0.12 15.04 30.79
N GLU A 454 1.10 15.57 30.85
CA GLU A 454 1.55 16.79 30.15
C GLU A 454 1.89 16.59 28.66
N GLY A 455 1.96 15.36 28.15
CA GLY A 455 2.25 15.09 26.73
C GLY A 455 1.00 15.04 25.84
N CYS A 456 1.14 15.39 24.55
CA CYS A 456 0.09 15.23 23.54
C CYS A 456 -0.48 13.81 23.52
N ARG A 457 -1.79 13.67 23.29
CA ARG A 457 -2.48 12.38 23.32
C ARG A 457 -1.98 11.45 22.21
N GLU A 458 -1.69 12.02 21.05
CA GLU A 458 -1.32 11.37 19.81
C GLU A 458 0.05 10.71 19.88
N SER A 459 0.92 11.13 20.81
CA SER A 459 2.25 10.53 21.03
C SER A 459 2.25 9.45 22.12
N ARG A 460 1.10 9.07 22.69
CA ARG A 460 1.01 8.08 23.77
C ARG A 460 0.90 6.65 23.22
N LEU A 461 1.37 5.67 24.00
CA LEU A 461 1.12 4.24 23.72
C LEU A 461 -0.37 3.86 23.72
N SER A 462 -1.24 4.63 24.39
CA SER A 462 -2.69 4.39 24.45
C SER A 462 -3.42 4.78 23.15
N TYR A 463 -2.81 5.61 22.30
CA TYR A 463 -3.51 6.23 21.17
C TYR A 463 -4.10 5.23 20.15
N PRO A 464 -3.44 4.10 19.80
CA PRO A 464 -4.05 3.09 18.94
C PRO A 464 -5.35 2.48 19.50
N PHE A 465 -5.46 2.35 20.83
CA PHE A 465 -6.68 1.84 21.47
C PHE A 465 -7.81 2.85 21.38
N ASP A 466 -7.50 4.13 21.50
CA ASP A 466 -8.47 5.21 21.36
C ASP A 466 -9.00 5.27 19.93
N ILE A 467 -8.11 5.21 18.93
CA ILE A 467 -8.49 5.12 17.51
C ILE A 467 -9.39 3.90 17.28
N ALA A 468 -9.01 2.74 17.82
CA ALA A 468 -9.77 1.50 17.65
C ALA A 468 -11.18 1.59 18.26
N ARG A 469 -11.32 2.14 19.47
CA ARG A 469 -12.65 2.37 20.09
C ARG A 469 -13.50 3.30 19.25
N GLN A 470 -12.94 4.45 18.87
CA GLN A 470 -13.67 5.45 18.10
C GLN A 470 -14.09 4.90 16.73
N THR A 471 -13.25 4.10 16.09
CA THR A 471 -13.58 3.44 14.81
C THR A 471 -14.76 2.49 14.96
N ILE A 472 -14.86 1.75 16.07
CA ILE A 472 -16.00 0.88 16.34
C ILE A 472 -17.27 1.68 16.61
N GLU A 473 -17.19 2.78 17.37
CA GLU A 473 -18.33 3.67 17.60
C GLU A 473 -18.86 4.25 16.29
N ILE A 474 -17.96 4.75 15.43
CA ILE A 474 -18.29 5.23 14.08
C ILE A 474 -18.89 4.11 13.23
N SER A 475 -18.32 2.90 13.28
CA SER A 475 -18.87 1.78 12.50
C SER A 475 -20.28 1.41 12.93
N LYS A 476 -20.64 1.60 14.21
CA LYS A 476 -21.99 1.37 14.74
C LYS A 476 -23.00 2.47 14.35
N SER A 477 -22.54 3.66 13.96
CA SER A 477 -23.44 4.74 13.54
C SER A 477 -23.94 4.60 12.10
N PHE A 478 -23.42 3.63 11.34
CA PHE A 478 -23.81 3.39 9.95
C PHE A 478 -24.34 1.96 9.75
N THR A 479 -25.15 1.79 8.69
CA THR A 479 -25.52 0.45 8.25
C THR A 479 -24.30 -0.25 7.63
N ILE A 480 -24.26 -1.59 7.72
CA ILE A 480 -23.19 -2.37 7.10
C ILE A 480 -23.15 -2.16 5.57
N GLU A 481 -24.29 -1.93 4.92
CA GLU A 481 -24.35 -1.64 3.49
C GLU A 481 -23.59 -0.34 3.12
N CYS A 482 -23.77 0.73 3.92
CA CYS A 482 -23.07 2.00 3.72
C CYS A 482 -21.54 1.87 3.87
N ILE A 483 -21.06 0.90 4.64
CA ILE A 483 -19.62 0.64 4.82
C ILE A 483 -19.13 -0.35 3.73
N GLU A 484 -19.89 -1.41 3.44
CA GLU A 484 -19.55 -2.47 2.47
C GLU A 484 -19.40 -1.96 1.04
N VAL A 485 -20.05 -0.85 0.69
CA VAL A 485 -19.94 -0.26 -0.66
C VAL A 485 -18.51 0.15 -1.03
N HIS A 486 -17.65 0.43 -0.06
CA HIS A 486 -16.23 0.75 -0.31
C HIS A 486 -15.36 -0.50 -0.56
N GLY A 487 -15.96 -1.69 -0.50
CA GLY A 487 -15.33 -2.97 -0.76
C GLY A 487 -14.22 -3.31 0.22
N PHE A 488 -13.25 -4.13 -0.22
CA PHE A 488 -12.17 -4.60 0.68
C PHE A 488 -11.20 -3.51 1.14
N SER A 489 -11.22 -2.31 0.54
CA SER A 489 -10.35 -1.21 1.00
C SER A 489 -10.65 -0.86 2.45
N ILE A 490 -11.92 -0.68 2.80
CA ILE A 490 -12.32 -0.33 4.18
C ILE A 490 -12.10 -1.48 5.15
N VAL A 491 -12.32 -2.73 4.72
CA VAL A 491 -12.04 -3.93 5.53
C VAL A 491 -10.55 -4.02 5.87
N GLY A 492 -9.68 -3.69 4.90
CA GLY A 492 -8.25 -3.57 5.12
C GLY A 492 -7.90 -2.46 6.14
N LYS A 493 -8.51 -1.28 6.02
CA LYS A 493 -8.33 -0.16 6.98
C LYS A 493 -8.74 -0.56 8.40
N LEU A 494 -9.86 -1.27 8.56
CA LEU A 494 -10.32 -1.76 9.87
C LEU A 494 -9.35 -2.79 10.47
N TYR A 495 -8.91 -3.75 9.65
CA TYR A 495 -7.90 -4.74 10.06
C TYR A 495 -6.60 -4.07 10.51
N ASP A 496 -6.16 -3.05 9.77
CA ASP A 496 -4.95 -2.29 10.03
C ASP A 496 -4.97 -1.57 11.37
N ILE A 497 -6.09 -0.91 11.70
CA ILE A 497 -6.29 -0.23 12.99
C ILE A 497 -6.24 -1.25 14.13
N ALA A 498 -6.98 -2.36 14.00
CA ALA A 498 -7.03 -3.39 15.02
C ALA A 498 -5.67 -4.11 15.20
N SER A 499 -4.90 -4.25 14.12
CA SER A 499 -3.56 -4.86 14.16
C SER A 499 -2.56 -4.02 14.96
N SER A 500 -2.67 -2.68 14.95
CA SER A 500 -1.84 -1.85 15.83
C SER A 500 -2.14 -2.08 17.32
N VAL A 501 -3.40 -2.35 17.68
CA VAL A 501 -3.75 -2.73 19.07
C VAL A 501 -3.09 -4.05 19.45
N VAL A 502 -3.20 -5.07 18.59
CA VAL A 502 -2.55 -6.37 18.81
C VAL A 502 -1.02 -6.21 18.91
N MET A 503 -0.43 -5.33 18.10
CA MET A 503 1.01 -5.03 18.14
C MET A 503 1.42 -4.44 19.50
N VAL A 504 0.70 -3.44 20.02
CA VAL A 504 1.01 -2.85 21.32
C VAL A 504 0.88 -3.87 22.45
N LEU A 505 -0.21 -4.65 22.48
CA LEU A 505 -0.41 -5.69 23.50
C LEU A 505 0.66 -6.78 23.46
N SER A 506 1.19 -7.09 22.27
CA SER A 506 2.25 -8.07 22.08
C SER A 506 3.62 -7.55 22.51
N CYS A 507 3.94 -6.30 22.16
CA CYS A 507 5.25 -5.67 22.43
C CYS A 507 5.38 -5.14 23.86
N TYR A 508 4.26 -4.77 24.50
CA TYR A 508 4.23 -4.17 25.84
C TYR A 508 3.34 -4.96 26.81
N PRO A 509 3.73 -6.15 27.28
CA PRO A 509 2.90 -6.97 28.17
C PRO A 509 2.60 -6.33 29.54
N SER A 510 3.41 -5.36 29.97
CA SER A 510 3.18 -4.57 31.17
C SER A 510 1.98 -3.62 31.04
N TRP A 511 1.66 -3.18 29.82
CA TRP A 511 0.53 -2.29 29.53
C TRP A 511 -0.81 -2.89 29.96
N GLY A 512 -0.98 -4.20 29.73
CA GLY A 512 -2.18 -4.94 30.11
C GLY A 512 -2.47 -4.95 31.60
N LYS A 513 -1.46 -4.77 32.46
CA LYS A 513 -1.63 -4.79 33.91
C LYS A 513 -2.12 -3.47 34.49
N THR A 514 -1.73 -2.34 33.88
CA THR A 514 -2.02 -0.99 34.38
C THR A 514 -3.47 -0.53 34.16
N ARG A 515 -4.22 -1.15 33.25
CA ARG A 515 -5.57 -0.70 32.85
C ARG A 515 -6.72 -1.51 33.43
N ILE A 516 -6.45 -2.65 34.08
CA ILE A 516 -7.47 -3.50 34.70
C ILE A 516 -8.22 -2.76 35.84
N GLU A 517 -7.71 -1.61 36.29
CA GLU A 517 -8.25 -0.85 37.42
C GLU A 517 -9.08 0.40 37.02
N GLU A 518 -9.18 0.78 35.74
CA GLU A 518 -9.89 2.00 35.32
C GLU A 518 -11.24 1.72 34.63
N SER A 519 -12.32 1.98 35.39
CA SER A 519 -13.71 2.25 34.97
C SER A 519 -14.48 1.17 34.18
N GLN A 520 -15.60 0.71 34.76
CA GLN A 520 -16.59 -0.17 34.12
C GLN A 520 -17.34 0.46 32.93
N LEU A 521 -17.10 1.74 32.62
CA LEU A 521 -17.87 2.49 31.61
C LEU A 521 -17.26 2.39 30.19
N VAL A 522 -16.01 1.92 30.05
CA VAL A 522 -15.28 1.87 28.78
C VAL A 522 -14.98 0.42 28.40
N PRO A 523 -15.22 -0.01 27.14
CA PRO A 523 -14.93 -1.38 26.71
C PRO A 523 -13.46 -1.75 26.93
N SER A 524 -13.23 -2.94 27.46
CA SER A 524 -11.88 -3.50 27.66
C SER A 524 -11.17 -3.69 26.31
N ASP A 525 -9.84 -3.72 26.31
CA ASP A 525 -9.07 -3.86 25.06
C ASP A 525 -9.40 -5.19 24.34
N THR A 526 -9.64 -6.26 25.10
CA THR A 526 -10.11 -7.57 24.57
C THR A 526 -11.53 -7.48 23.99
N GLU A 527 -12.42 -6.73 24.64
CA GLU A 527 -13.77 -6.50 24.14
C GLU A 527 -13.75 -5.72 22.82
N VAL A 528 -12.91 -4.70 22.70
CA VAL A 528 -12.72 -3.96 21.43
C VAL A 528 -12.25 -4.90 20.33
N LEU A 529 -11.25 -5.75 20.59
CA LEU A 529 -10.76 -6.74 19.60
C LEU A 529 -11.85 -7.73 19.19
N ASN A 530 -12.68 -8.19 20.12
CA ASN A 530 -13.82 -9.06 19.82
C ASN A 530 -14.89 -8.35 18.99
N GLN A 531 -15.14 -7.05 19.25
CA GLN A 531 -16.03 -6.23 18.42
C GLN A 531 -15.48 -6.10 16.99
N TYR A 532 -14.16 -5.99 16.80
CA TYR A 532 -13.53 -6.05 15.47
C TYR A 532 -13.69 -7.42 14.79
N ILE A 533 -13.54 -8.53 15.50
CA ILE A 533 -13.82 -9.87 14.94
C ILE A 533 -15.26 -9.94 14.44
N SER A 534 -16.22 -9.52 15.27
CA SER A 534 -17.64 -9.51 14.91
C SER A 534 -17.88 -8.62 13.69
N LEU A 535 -17.32 -7.41 13.68
CA LEU A 535 -17.47 -6.46 12.59
C LEU A 535 -16.89 -7.03 11.29
N LEU A 536 -15.64 -7.49 11.29
CA LEU A 536 -15.00 -8.11 10.12
C LEU A 536 -15.78 -9.33 9.61
N ALA A 537 -16.32 -10.16 10.50
CA ALA A 537 -17.13 -11.32 10.12
C ALA A 537 -18.45 -10.95 9.39
N THR A 538 -18.98 -9.74 9.61
CA THR A 538 -20.18 -9.29 8.87
C THR A 538 -19.87 -9.00 7.39
N PHE A 539 -18.67 -8.52 7.07
CA PHE A 539 -18.28 -8.13 5.72
C PHE A 539 -18.18 -9.33 4.78
N GLY A 540 -19.03 -9.36 3.75
CA GLY A 540 -19.03 -10.44 2.76
C GLY A 540 -19.18 -11.85 3.35
N GLY A 541 -19.79 -11.96 4.53
CA GLY A 541 -19.92 -13.21 5.30
C GLY A 541 -18.60 -13.75 5.86
N GLY A 542 -17.62 -12.88 6.12
CA GLY A 542 -16.30 -13.24 6.64
C GLY A 542 -15.35 -13.86 5.60
N GLN A 543 -15.77 -13.93 4.33
CA GLN A 543 -14.99 -14.48 3.22
C GLN A 543 -14.03 -13.44 2.64
N HIS A 544 -13.04 -13.04 3.43
CA HIS A 544 -12.02 -12.06 3.07
C HIS A 544 -10.68 -12.40 3.75
N PRO A 545 -9.54 -11.89 3.26
CA PRO A 545 -8.22 -12.35 3.72
C PRO A 545 -7.83 -11.90 5.12
N TYR A 546 -8.56 -10.95 5.69
CA TYR A 546 -8.15 -10.27 6.94
C TYR A 546 -8.65 -10.98 8.21
N LEU A 547 -9.81 -11.67 8.18
CA LEU A 547 -10.44 -12.21 9.39
C LEU A 547 -9.62 -13.35 10.02
N ALA A 548 -9.21 -14.34 9.24
CA ALA A 548 -8.47 -15.50 9.77
C ALA A 548 -7.09 -15.14 10.33
N PRO A 549 -6.25 -14.32 9.66
CA PRO A 549 -5.01 -13.82 10.24
C PRO A 549 -5.24 -13.02 11.53
N PHE A 550 -6.28 -12.18 11.58
CA PHE A 550 -6.59 -11.38 12.75
C PHE A 550 -6.95 -12.24 13.97
N MET A 551 -7.83 -13.22 13.80
CA MET A 551 -8.17 -14.18 14.86
C MET A 551 -6.92 -14.94 15.34
N THR A 552 -6.06 -15.36 14.42
CA THR A 552 -4.79 -16.03 14.76
C THR A 552 -3.88 -15.12 15.59
N ALA A 553 -3.77 -13.85 15.22
CA ALA A 553 -2.96 -12.87 15.93
C ALA A 553 -3.47 -12.63 17.37
N ILE A 554 -4.80 -12.53 17.54
CA ILE A 554 -5.43 -12.41 18.86
C ILE A 554 -5.13 -13.65 19.71
N THR A 555 -5.33 -14.86 19.20
CA THR A 555 -5.02 -16.11 19.95
C THR A 555 -3.55 -16.25 20.34
N GLY A 556 -2.65 -15.52 19.66
CA GLY A 556 -1.23 -15.47 19.96
C GLY A 556 -0.87 -14.50 21.08
N LEU A 557 -1.81 -13.69 21.58
CA LEU A 557 -1.57 -12.75 22.67
C LEU A 557 -1.25 -13.48 23.99
N PRO A 558 -0.44 -12.87 24.87
CA PRO A 558 -0.14 -13.44 26.18
C PRO A 558 -1.42 -13.77 26.99
N PRO A 559 -1.44 -14.84 27.79
CA PRO A 559 -2.62 -15.30 28.53
C PRO A 559 -3.16 -14.33 29.59
N MET A 560 -2.55 -13.15 29.77
CA MET A 560 -3.08 -12.10 30.65
C MET A 560 -4.18 -11.25 30.00
N PHE A 561 -4.54 -11.52 28.75
CA PHE A 561 -5.53 -10.76 27.98
C PHE A 561 -6.81 -11.54 27.66
N PHE A 562 -6.96 -12.76 28.18
CA PHE A 562 -8.10 -13.65 27.96
C PHE A 562 -8.84 -14.00 29.25
#